data_AF-A0A077WR51-F1
#
_entry.id   AF-A0A077WR51-F1
#
_cell.length_a   1.000
_cell.length_b   1.000
_cell.length_c   1.000
_cell.angle_alpha   90.00
_cell.angle_beta   90.00
_cell.angle_gamma   90.00
#
_symmetry.space_group_name_H-M   'P 1'
#
loop_
_entity.id
_entity.type
_entity.pdbx_description
1 polymer ?
#
loop_
_entity_poly.entity_id
_entity_poly.type
_entity_poly.pdbx_seq_one_letter_code
_entity_poly.pdbx_strand_id
1 'polypeptide(L)'
;MSHSHGQMQTIQIADWKKAPPFMKSTAEYLMDGKKSGLKLRQGVFNGKRVDYFKGKSAVSALLKDGYAKMLSKSKQDALSNREDAIKVMNELGKNGFILRVNRGDALGGKGSPRVLQPNSAQEMQEDGYYMWIYEGSQIKLYAGAAMLVAVVLAAVLFPLWPETLRLGVWYLSVGVLGLLGVFFGIAIVRLILYIISIIVLPRGIWIFPNLFEDVGIIESFIPLWGWDEPKSKKPAAVTSNTEQSVTDTTTTPSAEKVTTNKDD
;
A
#
# COMPACT_ATOMS: atom_id res chain seq x y z
N MET A 1 -19.76 -46.68 -3.06
CA MET A 1 -19.22 -45.31 -2.99
C MET A 1 -17.94 -45.26 -3.81
N SER A 2 -18.00 -44.69 -5.01
CA SER A 2 -16.88 -44.61 -5.95
C SER A 2 -16.00 -43.41 -5.56
N HIS A 3 -14.84 -43.67 -4.96
CA HIS A 3 -13.80 -42.67 -4.78
C HIS A 3 -13.21 -42.34 -6.15
N SER A 4 -13.69 -41.25 -6.77
CA SER A 4 -13.07 -40.65 -7.94
C SER A 4 -11.66 -40.19 -7.55
N HIS A 5 -10.66 -40.99 -7.88
CA HIS A 5 -9.26 -40.59 -7.85
C HIS A 5 -9.10 -39.48 -8.89
N GLY A 6 -9.06 -38.23 -8.43
CA GLY A 6 -8.75 -37.09 -9.29
C GLY A 6 -7.38 -37.31 -9.89
N GLN A 7 -7.33 -37.63 -11.19
CA GLN A 7 -6.08 -37.77 -11.91
C GLN A 7 -5.31 -36.46 -11.81
N MET A 8 -4.11 -36.52 -11.25
CA MET A 8 -3.17 -35.40 -11.27
C MET A 8 -2.75 -35.16 -12.72
N GLN A 9 -3.43 -34.23 -13.40
CA GLN A 9 -2.98 -33.75 -14.70
C GLN A 9 -1.63 -33.04 -14.51
N THR A 10 -0.56 -33.65 -15.03
CA THR A 10 0.76 -33.02 -15.05
C THR A 10 0.79 -32.04 -16.20
N ILE A 11 0.56 -30.76 -15.90
CA ILE A 11 0.80 -29.67 -16.85
C ILE A 11 2.30 -29.39 -16.83
N GLN A 12 2.95 -29.51 -17.99
CA GLN A 12 4.35 -29.11 -18.16
C GLN A 12 4.43 -27.58 -18.10
N ILE A 13 4.99 -27.04 -17.02
CA ILE A 13 5.15 -25.60 -16.81
C ILE A 13 6.60 -25.25 -17.13
N ALA A 14 6.81 -24.23 -17.96
CA ALA A 14 8.15 -23.73 -18.25
C ALA A 14 8.80 -23.10 -16.99
N ASP A 15 10.12 -23.08 -16.94
CA ASP A 15 10.85 -22.46 -15.84
C ASP A 15 10.96 -20.94 -16.04
N TRP A 16 10.26 -20.18 -15.19
CA TRP A 16 10.27 -18.72 -15.17
C TRP A 16 11.67 -18.11 -15.02
N LYS A 17 12.65 -18.87 -14.49
CA LYS A 17 14.04 -18.41 -14.35
C LYS A 17 14.68 -18.12 -15.71
N LYS A 18 14.32 -18.88 -16.75
CA LYS A 18 14.85 -18.77 -18.12
C LYS A 18 14.17 -17.67 -18.94
N ALA A 19 13.10 -17.06 -18.42
CA ALA A 19 12.34 -16.06 -19.15
C ALA A 19 13.11 -14.74 -19.33
N PRO A 20 12.83 -13.98 -20.42
CA PRO A 20 13.38 -12.65 -20.64
C PRO A 20 13.17 -11.70 -19.45
N PRO A 21 14.08 -10.75 -19.20
CA PRO A 21 13.98 -9.81 -18.08
C PRO A 21 12.68 -9.00 -18.07
N PHE A 22 12.17 -8.62 -19.25
CA PHE A 22 10.94 -7.84 -19.34
C PHE A 22 9.72 -8.58 -18.76
N MET A 23 9.63 -9.91 -18.95
CA MET A 23 8.51 -10.71 -18.44
C MET A 23 8.52 -10.79 -16.92
N LYS A 24 9.71 -10.84 -16.31
CA LYS A 24 9.87 -10.76 -14.86
C LYS A 24 9.36 -9.42 -14.34
N SER A 25 9.73 -8.31 -14.99
CA SER A 25 9.22 -6.98 -14.63
C SER A 25 7.69 -6.87 -14.80
N THR A 26 7.13 -7.43 -15.88
CA THR A 26 5.68 -7.48 -16.09
C THR A 26 4.98 -8.26 -14.99
N ALA A 27 5.51 -9.44 -14.61
CA ALA A 27 4.99 -10.22 -13.49
C ALA A 27 5.04 -9.43 -12.18
N GLU A 28 6.17 -8.81 -11.86
CA GLU A 28 6.35 -8.02 -10.65
C GLU A 28 5.42 -6.80 -10.59
N TYR A 29 5.20 -6.12 -11.71
CA TYR A 29 4.24 -5.03 -11.80
C TYR A 29 2.82 -5.53 -11.52
N LEU A 30 2.39 -6.62 -12.15
CA LEU A 30 1.04 -7.17 -11.96
C LEU A 30 0.83 -7.70 -10.53
N MET A 31 1.85 -8.30 -9.90
CA MET A 31 1.81 -8.75 -8.52
C MET A 31 1.76 -7.60 -7.50
N ASP A 32 2.27 -6.42 -7.84
CA ASP A 32 2.12 -5.23 -6.99
C ASP A 32 0.71 -4.63 -7.16
N GLY A 33 -0.24 -5.15 -6.38
CA GLY A 33 -1.65 -4.73 -6.43
C GLY A 33 -1.87 -3.23 -6.20
N LYS A 34 -0.94 -2.52 -5.54
CA LYS A 34 -1.03 -1.06 -5.36
C LYS A 34 -0.67 -0.32 -6.65
N LYS A 35 0.30 -0.83 -7.41
CA LYS A 35 0.73 -0.21 -8.68
C LYS A 35 -0.15 -0.61 -9.85
N SER A 36 -0.46 -1.91 -9.99
CA SER A 36 -1.28 -2.42 -11.09
C SER A 36 -2.77 -2.17 -10.88
N GLY A 37 -3.21 -1.98 -9.62
CA GLY A 37 -4.63 -1.97 -9.26
C GLY A 37 -5.32 -3.32 -9.52
N LEU A 38 -4.55 -4.41 -9.63
CA LEU A 38 -5.06 -5.76 -9.82
C LEU A 38 -5.60 -6.29 -8.48
N LYS A 39 -6.84 -6.79 -8.49
CA LYS A 39 -7.44 -7.44 -7.31
C LYS A 39 -6.95 -8.87 -7.18
N LEU A 40 -5.90 -9.07 -6.37
CA LEU A 40 -5.40 -10.37 -5.98
C LEU A 40 -6.34 -11.02 -4.96
N ARG A 41 -6.61 -12.31 -5.14
CA ARG A 41 -7.46 -13.12 -4.26
C ARG A 41 -6.65 -14.34 -3.79
N GLN A 42 -6.94 -14.82 -2.59
CA GLN A 42 -6.29 -16.02 -2.06
C GLN A 42 -7.10 -17.28 -2.40
N GLY A 43 -6.41 -18.28 -2.94
CA GLY A 43 -6.93 -19.61 -3.22
C GLY A 43 -6.02 -20.68 -2.63
N VAL A 44 -6.43 -21.93 -2.75
CA VAL A 44 -5.63 -23.10 -2.35
C VAL A 44 -5.45 -24.00 -3.56
N PHE A 45 -4.20 -24.31 -3.88
CA PHE A 45 -3.82 -25.22 -4.95
C PHE A 45 -2.87 -26.27 -4.39
N ASN A 46 -3.21 -27.55 -4.57
CA ASN A 46 -2.44 -28.68 -4.02
C ASN A 46 -2.08 -28.49 -2.53
N GLY A 47 -3.03 -27.99 -1.73
CA GLY A 47 -2.83 -27.73 -0.29
C GLY A 47 -2.03 -26.48 0.06
N LYS A 48 -1.39 -25.79 -0.91
CA LYS A 48 -0.68 -24.53 -0.70
C LYS A 48 -1.59 -23.33 -0.97
N ARG A 49 -1.47 -22.28 -0.15
CA ARG A 49 -2.11 -20.99 -0.43
C ARG A 49 -1.39 -20.29 -1.57
N VAL A 50 -2.15 -19.86 -2.56
CA VAL A 50 -1.64 -19.18 -3.75
C VAL A 50 -2.52 -17.98 -4.08
N ASP A 51 -1.90 -16.93 -4.60
CA ASP A 51 -2.63 -15.77 -5.08
C ASP A 51 -3.08 -16.00 -6.53
N TYR A 52 -4.31 -15.60 -6.81
CA TYR A 52 -4.91 -15.71 -8.13
C TYR A 52 -5.76 -14.48 -8.45
N PHE A 53 -5.98 -14.23 -9.74
CA PHE A 53 -6.65 -13.05 -10.25
C PHE A 53 -7.53 -13.39 -11.47
N LYS A 54 -8.35 -12.44 -11.91
CA LYS A 54 -9.18 -12.59 -13.12
C LYS A 54 -8.46 -12.00 -14.33
N GLY A 55 -8.45 -12.72 -15.46
CA GLY A 55 -7.75 -12.31 -16.69
C GLY A 55 -8.12 -10.91 -17.18
N LYS A 56 -9.42 -10.59 -17.20
CA LYS A 56 -9.96 -9.28 -17.60
C LYS A 56 -9.33 -8.14 -16.81
N SER A 57 -9.15 -8.32 -15.50
CA SER A 57 -8.55 -7.30 -14.64
C SER A 57 -7.05 -7.15 -14.89
N ALA A 58 -6.36 -8.23 -15.25
CA ALA A 58 -4.94 -8.17 -15.61
C ALA A 58 -4.74 -7.46 -16.95
N VAL A 59 -5.57 -7.76 -17.95
CA VAL A 59 -5.56 -7.07 -19.25
C VAL A 59 -5.79 -5.57 -19.05
N SER A 60 -6.79 -5.18 -18.24
CA SER A 60 -7.01 -3.76 -17.91
C SER A 60 -5.86 -3.13 -17.12
N ALA A 61 -5.09 -3.90 -16.33
CA ALA A 61 -3.94 -3.40 -15.58
C ALA A 61 -2.71 -3.15 -16.47
N LEU A 62 -2.55 -3.95 -17.54
CA LEU A 62 -1.50 -3.78 -18.54
C LEU A 62 -1.70 -2.54 -19.44
N LEU A 63 -2.95 -2.09 -19.61
CA LEU A 63 -3.28 -0.90 -20.39
C LEU A 63 -3.14 0.42 -19.60
N LYS A 64 -2.73 0.38 -18.33
CA LYS A 64 -2.56 1.58 -17.52
C LYS A 64 -1.21 2.25 -17.77
N ASP A 65 -1.16 3.57 -17.61
CA ASP A 65 0.07 4.38 -17.72
C ASP A 65 1.22 3.86 -16.84
N GLY A 66 0.90 3.26 -15.69
CA GLY A 66 1.88 2.63 -14.80
C GLY A 66 2.71 1.54 -15.49
N TYR A 67 2.10 0.78 -16.40
CA TYR A 67 2.77 -0.26 -17.17
C TYR A 67 3.57 0.34 -18.34
N ALA A 68 3.03 1.35 -19.03
CA ALA A 68 3.77 2.05 -20.09
C ALA A 68 5.08 2.68 -19.57
N LYS A 69 5.07 3.24 -18.35
CA LYS A 69 6.27 3.74 -17.65
C LYS A 69 7.26 2.64 -17.27
N MET A 70 6.81 1.40 -17.10
CA MET A 70 7.68 0.25 -16.86
C MET A 70 8.32 -0.20 -18.17
N LEU A 71 7.55 -0.29 -19.25
CA LEU A 71 8.03 -0.71 -20.57
C LEU A 71 9.06 0.24 -21.18
N SER A 72 8.91 1.55 -20.97
CA SER A 72 9.90 2.52 -21.43
C SER A 72 11.28 2.30 -20.80
N LYS A 73 11.33 1.79 -19.55
CA LYS A 73 12.59 1.39 -18.89
C LYS A 73 13.19 0.13 -19.49
N SER A 74 12.37 -0.78 -20.00
CA SER A 74 12.80 -2.04 -20.63
C SER A 74 12.97 -1.96 -22.15
N LYS A 75 12.88 -0.76 -22.74
CA LYS A 75 12.95 -0.51 -24.20
C LYS A 75 11.94 -1.34 -25.01
N GLN A 76 10.74 -1.54 -24.48
CA GLN A 76 9.65 -2.17 -25.22
C GLN A 76 8.59 -1.15 -25.60
N ASP A 77 7.90 -1.44 -26.70
CA ASP A 77 6.80 -0.62 -27.20
C ASP A 77 5.62 -0.62 -26.23
N ALA A 78 4.99 0.55 -26.09
CA ALA A 78 3.82 0.71 -25.24
C ALA A 78 2.65 -0.14 -25.77
N LEU A 79 1.91 -0.76 -24.86
CA LEU A 79 0.68 -1.48 -25.19
C LEU A 79 -0.48 -0.49 -25.32
N SER A 80 -0.96 -0.29 -26.54
CA SER A 80 -2.16 0.51 -26.80
C SER A 80 -3.42 -0.36 -26.97
N ASN A 81 -3.24 -1.61 -27.43
CA ASN A 81 -4.35 -2.48 -27.80
C ASN A 81 -4.56 -3.61 -26.79
N ARG A 82 -5.83 -4.01 -26.67
CA ARG A 82 -6.24 -5.12 -25.82
C ARG A 82 -5.69 -6.47 -26.30
N GLU A 83 -5.59 -6.66 -27.62
CA GLU A 83 -5.02 -7.86 -28.23
C GLU A 83 -3.55 -8.05 -27.87
N ASP A 84 -2.77 -6.97 -27.85
CA ASP A 84 -1.35 -7.03 -27.51
C ASP A 84 -1.16 -7.35 -26.01
N ALA A 85 -2.03 -6.84 -25.15
CA ALA A 85 -2.06 -7.24 -23.73
C ALA A 85 -2.42 -8.74 -23.56
N ILE A 86 -3.30 -9.30 -24.40
CA ILE A 86 -3.60 -10.74 -24.40
C ILE A 86 -2.39 -11.56 -24.85
N LYS A 87 -1.65 -11.10 -25.87
CA LYS A 87 -0.39 -11.75 -26.32
C LYS A 87 0.64 -11.78 -25.20
N VAL A 88 0.86 -10.66 -24.51
CA VAL A 88 1.79 -10.57 -23.37
C VAL A 88 1.37 -11.52 -22.24
N MET A 89 0.08 -11.60 -21.92
CA MET A 89 -0.43 -12.54 -20.92
C MET A 89 -0.27 -14.01 -21.34
N ASN A 90 -0.46 -14.33 -22.62
CA ASN A 90 -0.18 -15.66 -23.16
C ASN A 90 1.31 -16.02 -23.04
N GLU A 91 2.20 -15.09 -23.36
CA GLU A 91 3.64 -15.28 -23.18
C GLU A 91 4.01 -15.46 -21.71
N LEU A 92 3.37 -14.72 -20.80
CA LEU A 92 3.57 -14.85 -19.37
C LEU A 92 3.19 -16.26 -18.87
N GLY A 93 2.12 -16.84 -19.40
CA GLY A 93 1.71 -18.23 -19.14
C GLY A 93 2.69 -19.25 -19.73
N LYS A 94 3.09 -19.08 -21.00
CA LYS A 94 4.07 -19.95 -21.68
C LYS A 94 5.42 -20.00 -20.97
N ASN A 95 5.83 -18.91 -20.33
CA ASN A 95 7.07 -18.82 -19.56
C ASN A 95 6.91 -19.22 -18.08
N GLY A 96 5.75 -19.75 -17.69
CA GLY A 96 5.54 -20.37 -16.37
C GLY A 96 5.40 -19.40 -15.21
N PHE A 97 5.06 -18.14 -15.46
CA PHE A 97 4.75 -17.19 -14.37
C PHE A 97 3.33 -17.35 -13.85
N ILE A 98 2.39 -17.67 -14.75
CA ILE A 98 0.97 -17.82 -14.45
C ILE A 98 0.42 -19.14 -14.97
N LEU A 99 -0.59 -19.67 -14.29
CA LEU A 99 -1.31 -20.87 -14.71
C LEU A 99 -2.82 -20.61 -14.72
N ARG A 100 -3.48 -20.97 -15.82
CA ARG A 100 -4.94 -20.89 -15.91
C ARG A 100 -5.58 -21.97 -15.04
N VAL A 101 -6.52 -21.53 -14.22
CA VAL A 101 -7.22 -22.37 -13.26
C VAL A 101 -8.71 -22.12 -13.22
N ASN A 102 -9.44 -23.17 -12.86
CA ASN A 102 -10.85 -23.11 -12.54
C ASN A 102 -11.00 -22.87 -11.04
N ARG A 103 -11.90 -21.94 -10.71
CA ARG A 103 -12.26 -21.64 -9.32
C ARG A 103 -13.31 -22.66 -8.87
N GLY A 104 -12.94 -23.51 -7.93
CA GLY A 104 -13.85 -24.43 -7.25
C GLY A 104 -14.53 -23.82 -6.03
N ASP A 105 -14.99 -24.73 -5.17
CA ASP A 105 -15.71 -24.39 -3.95
C ASP A 105 -14.82 -23.73 -2.89
N ALA A 106 -15.49 -23.04 -1.97
CA ALA A 106 -14.84 -22.39 -0.84
C ALA A 106 -14.61 -23.42 0.26
N LEU A 107 -13.40 -23.50 0.80
CA LEU A 107 -13.00 -24.53 1.78
C LEU A 107 -13.76 -24.49 3.11
N GLY A 108 -14.31 -23.33 3.47
CA GLY A 108 -14.99 -23.11 4.75
C GLY A 108 -16.06 -22.03 4.68
N GLY A 109 -16.77 -21.92 3.55
CA GLY A 109 -17.88 -20.96 3.38
C GLY A 109 -17.49 -19.58 2.84
N LYS A 110 -18.38 -18.59 3.01
CA LYS A 110 -18.26 -17.25 2.40
C LYS A 110 -17.06 -16.50 2.97
N GLY A 111 -16.06 -16.21 2.12
CA GLY A 111 -14.83 -15.51 2.51
C GLY A 111 -13.63 -16.43 2.77
N SER A 112 -13.84 -17.75 2.83
CA SER A 112 -12.74 -18.70 2.88
C SER A 112 -12.03 -18.83 1.52
N PRO A 113 -10.73 -19.18 1.50
CA PRO A 113 -9.99 -19.46 0.26
C PRO A 113 -10.69 -20.54 -0.55
N ARG A 114 -10.67 -20.38 -1.87
CA ARG A 114 -11.29 -21.32 -2.81
C ARG A 114 -10.27 -22.31 -3.34
N VAL A 115 -10.70 -23.56 -3.52
CA VAL A 115 -9.87 -24.58 -4.16
C VAL A 115 -9.71 -24.21 -5.63
N LEU A 116 -8.47 -24.19 -6.10
CA LEU A 116 -8.13 -23.95 -7.50
C LEU A 116 -7.80 -25.28 -8.15
N GLN A 117 -8.35 -25.51 -9.33
CA GLN A 117 -8.07 -26.70 -10.13
C GLN A 117 -7.39 -26.28 -11.44
N PRO A 118 -6.36 -27.01 -11.89
CA PRO A 118 -5.71 -26.70 -13.15
C PRO A 118 -6.70 -26.87 -14.30
N ASN A 119 -6.70 -25.95 -15.26
CA ASN A 119 -7.46 -26.10 -16.49
C ASN A 119 -6.57 -26.76 -17.57
N SER A 120 -7.08 -27.71 -18.34
CA SER A 120 -6.31 -28.32 -19.43
C SER A 120 -6.05 -27.34 -20.60
N ALA A 121 -6.97 -26.40 -20.84
CA ALA A 121 -6.80 -25.34 -21.82
C ALA A 121 -6.04 -24.15 -21.17
N GLN A 122 -4.77 -23.97 -21.55
CA GLN A 122 -3.91 -22.90 -21.03
C GLN A 122 -3.90 -21.63 -21.89
N GLU A 123 -4.73 -21.56 -22.93
CA GLU A 123 -4.91 -20.35 -23.72
C GLU A 123 -5.51 -19.23 -22.86
N MET A 124 -4.97 -18.02 -23.01
CA MET A 124 -5.44 -16.82 -22.31
C MET A 124 -6.85 -16.46 -22.76
N GLN A 125 -7.78 -16.52 -21.82
CA GLN A 125 -9.12 -15.96 -21.89
C GLN A 125 -9.34 -14.91 -20.80
N GLU A 126 -10.02 -13.83 -21.15
CA GLU A 126 -10.27 -12.73 -20.21
C GLU A 126 -11.18 -13.13 -19.05
N ASP A 127 -12.13 -14.02 -19.29
CA ASP A 127 -13.04 -14.49 -18.24
C ASP A 127 -12.44 -15.58 -17.35
N GLY A 128 -11.27 -16.10 -17.72
CA GLY A 128 -10.53 -17.08 -16.93
C GLY A 128 -9.93 -16.52 -15.64
N TYR A 129 -9.61 -17.44 -14.74
CA TYR A 129 -8.81 -17.17 -13.54
C TYR A 129 -7.40 -17.70 -13.72
N TYR A 130 -6.43 -16.97 -13.18
CA TYR A 130 -5.00 -17.29 -13.28
C TYR A 130 -4.39 -17.22 -11.90
N MET A 131 -3.61 -18.24 -11.53
CA MET A 131 -2.78 -18.18 -10.32
C MET A 131 -1.35 -17.78 -10.65
N TRP A 132 -0.69 -17.17 -9.68
CA TRP A 132 0.75 -16.94 -9.73
C TRP A 132 1.51 -18.21 -9.35
N ILE A 133 2.45 -18.60 -10.19
CA ILE A 133 3.48 -19.58 -9.86
C ILE A 133 4.75 -18.85 -9.38
N TYR A 134 5.00 -17.67 -9.94
CA TYR A 134 6.12 -16.81 -9.54
C TYR A 134 5.89 -16.21 -8.14
N GLU A 135 6.87 -16.37 -7.25
CA GLU A 135 6.79 -15.90 -5.86
C GLU A 135 7.36 -14.48 -5.66
N GLY A 136 7.75 -13.79 -6.74
CA GLY A 136 8.36 -12.47 -6.68
C GLY A 136 9.85 -12.50 -6.29
N SER A 137 10.45 -11.31 -6.25
CA SER A 137 11.85 -11.15 -5.84
C SER A 137 12.00 -11.30 -4.32
N GLN A 138 12.58 -12.44 -3.89
CA GLN A 138 12.88 -12.72 -2.48
C GLN A 138 14.12 -11.97 -1.98
N ILE A 139 14.84 -11.24 -2.84
CA ILE A 139 16.08 -10.53 -2.47
C ILE A 139 15.84 -9.56 -1.31
N LYS A 140 14.72 -8.83 -1.31
CA LYS A 140 14.39 -7.90 -0.23
C LYS A 140 14.20 -8.61 1.11
N LEU A 141 13.57 -9.79 1.08
CA LEU A 141 13.34 -10.60 2.27
C LEU A 141 14.67 -11.15 2.80
N TYR A 142 15.53 -11.68 1.93
CA TYR A 142 16.85 -12.15 2.31
C TYR A 142 17.77 -11.02 2.79
N ALA A 143 17.75 -9.86 2.14
CA ALA A 143 18.51 -8.69 2.56
C ALA A 143 18.04 -8.17 3.92
N GLY A 144 16.72 -8.12 4.16
CA GLY A 144 16.16 -7.78 5.46
C GLY A 144 16.56 -8.78 6.55
N ALA A 145 16.50 -10.09 6.24
CA ALA A 145 16.94 -11.13 7.16
C ALA A 145 18.45 -11.03 7.46
N ALA A 146 19.28 -10.81 6.44
CA ALA A 146 20.73 -10.63 6.61
C ALA A 146 21.05 -9.37 7.42
N MET A 147 20.34 -8.26 7.21
CA MET A 147 20.47 -7.05 8.01
C MET A 147 20.13 -7.30 9.47
N LEU A 148 18.99 -7.98 9.74
CA LEU A 148 18.60 -8.33 11.11
C LEU A 148 19.67 -9.16 11.81
N VAL A 149 20.19 -10.19 11.13
CA VAL A 149 21.29 -11.02 11.64
C VAL A 149 22.54 -10.18 11.90
N ALA A 150 22.91 -9.29 10.99
CA ALA A 150 24.05 -8.41 11.15
C ALA A 150 23.91 -7.47 12.36
N VAL A 151 22.71 -6.90 12.60
CA VAL A 151 22.44 -6.06 13.77
C VAL A 151 22.58 -6.84 15.08
N VAL A 152 22.00 -8.04 15.14
CA VAL A 152 22.11 -8.91 16.33
C VAL A 152 23.57 -9.31 16.57
N LEU A 153 24.28 -9.71 15.52
CA LEU A 153 25.69 -10.09 15.60
C LEU A 153 26.56 -8.90 16.04
N ALA A 154 26.31 -7.70 15.51
CA ALA A 154 26.99 -6.48 15.92
C ALA A 154 26.77 -6.20 17.43
N ALA A 155 25.55 -6.37 17.93
CA ALA A 155 25.23 -6.20 19.35
C ALA A 155 25.91 -7.25 20.26
N VAL A 156 25.90 -8.53 19.87
CA VAL A 156 26.56 -9.60 20.64
C VAL A 156 28.08 -9.45 20.63
N LEU A 157 28.67 -8.99 19.53
CA LEU A 157 30.10 -8.71 19.42
C LEU A 157 30.52 -7.36 20.03
N PHE A 158 29.62 -6.58 20.64
CA PHE A 158 29.95 -5.33 21.32
C PHE A 158 31.21 -5.40 22.22
N PRO A 159 31.49 -6.49 22.97
CA PRO A 159 32.72 -6.63 23.74
C PRO A 159 34.02 -6.60 22.92
N LEU A 160 33.97 -7.00 21.64
CA LEU A 160 35.11 -7.05 20.72
C LEU A 160 35.28 -5.76 19.92
N TRP A 161 34.41 -4.75 20.10
CA TRP A 161 34.49 -3.52 19.33
C TRP A 161 35.71 -2.67 19.71
N PRO A 162 36.32 -1.96 18.73
CA PRO A 162 37.38 -0.99 19.02
C PRO A 162 36.87 0.10 19.97
N GLU A 163 37.78 0.64 20.79
CA GLU A 163 37.45 1.64 21.81
C GLU A 163 36.78 2.88 21.24
N THR A 164 37.16 3.31 20.04
CA THR A 164 36.57 4.46 19.35
C THR A 164 35.08 4.29 19.08
N LEU A 165 34.63 3.10 18.65
CA LEU A 165 33.22 2.82 18.41
C LEU A 165 32.44 2.72 19.72
N ARG A 166 33.02 2.09 20.76
CA ARG A 166 32.40 2.05 22.10
C ARG A 166 32.17 3.44 22.66
N LEU A 167 33.14 4.33 22.51
CA LEU A 167 33.03 5.73 22.91
C LEU A 167 31.96 6.47 22.08
N GLY A 168 31.88 6.21 20.77
CA GLY A 168 30.81 6.75 19.92
C GLY A 168 29.41 6.33 20.39
N VAL A 169 29.21 5.05 20.72
CA VAL A 169 27.93 4.56 21.29
C VAL A 169 27.63 5.21 22.63
N TRP A 170 28.64 5.42 23.47
CA TRP A 170 28.48 6.12 24.75
C TRP A 170 27.99 7.57 24.54
N TYR A 171 28.65 8.35 23.67
CA TYR A 171 28.22 9.70 23.34
C TYR A 171 26.82 9.74 22.73
N LEU A 172 26.50 8.80 21.84
CA LEU A 172 25.17 8.70 21.26
C LEU A 172 24.12 8.39 22.34
N SER A 173 24.41 7.48 23.26
CA SER A 173 23.53 7.14 24.38
C SER A 173 23.30 8.32 25.31
N VAL A 174 24.37 9.04 25.69
CA VAL A 174 24.28 10.27 26.50
C VAL A 174 23.52 11.36 25.75
N GLY A 175 23.73 11.50 24.43
CA GLY A 175 23.01 12.45 23.60
C GLY A 175 21.50 12.17 23.54
N VAL A 176 21.11 10.91 23.32
CA VAL A 176 19.70 10.49 23.35
C VAL A 176 19.11 10.68 24.75
N LEU A 177 19.84 10.35 25.81
CA LEU A 177 19.39 10.57 27.19
C LEU A 177 19.22 12.05 27.52
N GLY A 178 20.11 12.91 27.01
CA GLY A 178 20.01 14.36 27.11
C GLY A 178 18.79 14.91 26.36
N LEU A 179 18.58 14.48 25.11
CA LEU A 179 17.40 14.83 24.32
C LEU A 179 16.10 14.43 25.05
N LEU A 180 16.08 13.21 25.60
CA LEU A 180 14.96 12.69 26.37
C LEU A 180 14.75 13.48 27.67
N GLY A 181 15.83 13.86 28.36
CA GLY A 181 15.79 14.71 29.54
C GLY A 181 15.22 16.11 29.25
N VAL A 182 15.64 16.74 28.15
CA VAL A 182 15.07 18.01 27.69
C VAL A 182 13.58 17.86 27.36
N PHE A 183 13.20 16.78 26.67
CA PHE A 183 11.81 16.49 26.35
C PHE A 183 10.93 16.37 27.60
N PHE A 184 11.38 15.61 28.61
CA PHE A 184 10.69 15.52 29.90
C PHE A 184 10.70 16.85 30.67
N GLY A 185 11.79 17.60 30.62
CA GLY A 185 11.88 18.93 31.22
C GLY A 185 10.81 19.88 30.66
N ILE A 186 10.66 19.93 29.33
CA ILE A 186 9.61 20.72 28.67
C ILE A 186 8.21 20.23 29.09
N ALA A 187 7.99 18.92 29.16
CA ALA A 187 6.71 18.36 29.61
C ALA A 187 6.37 18.74 31.08
N ILE A 188 7.36 18.73 31.98
CA ILE A 188 7.19 19.13 33.39
C ILE A 188 6.92 20.63 33.50
N VAL A 189 7.69 21.47 32.79
CA VAL A 189 7.47 22.93 32.77
C VAL A 189 6.06 23.25 32.26
N ARG A 190 5.63 22.57 31.19
CA ARG A 190 4.26 22.67 30.67
C ARG A 190 3.21 22.32 31.74
N LEU A 191 3.42 21.22 32.49
CA LEU A 191 2.50 20.79 33.54
C LEU A 191 2.41 21.82 34.68
N ILE A 192 3.55 22.30 35.18
CA ILE A 192 3.62 23.28 36.27
C ILE A 192 2.88 24.57 35.87
N LEU A 193 3.15 25.09 34.67
CA LEU A 193 2.51 26.31 34.19
C LEU A 193 1.02 26.12 33.96
N TYR A 194 0.58 24.95 33.49
CA TYR A 194 -0.84 24.64 33.39
C TYR A 194 -1.52 24.68 34.76
N ILE A 195 -0.95 24.03 35.78
CA ILE A 195 -1.48 24.02 37.15
C ILE A 195 -1.53 25.45 37.74
N ILE A 196 -0.48 26.25 37.57
CA ILE A 196 -0.48 27.63 38.05
C ILE A 196 -1.55 28.45 37.30
N SER A 197 -1.64 28.29 35.98
CA SER A 197 -2.57 29.07 35.15
C SER A 197 -4.04 28.78 35.45
N ILE A 198 -4.41 27.54 35.78
CA ILE A 198 -5.81 27.20 36.12
C ILE A 198 -6.22 27.67 37.53
N ILE A 199 -5.25 27.87 38.43
CA ILE A 199 -5.49 28.42 39.77
C ILE A 199 -5.65 29.95 39.71
N VAL A 200 -4.86 30.63 38.87
CA VAL A 200 -4.81 32.10 38.80
C VAL A 200 -5.77 32.66 37.75
N LEU A 201 -5.97 31.96 36.63
CA LEU A 201 -6.83 32.38 35.53
C LEU A 201 -7.96 31.36 35.31
N PRO A 202 -9.13 31.79 34.78
CA PRO A 202 -10.22 30.89 34.43
C PRO A 202 -9.90 29.97 33.22
N ARG A 203 -8.76 30.15 32.56
CA ARG A 203 -8.32 29.38 31.39
C ARG A 203 -6.86 28.94 31.54
N GLY A 204 -6.61 27.67 31.29
CA GLY A 204 -5.26 27.11 31.33
C GLY A 204 -4.41 27.58 30.15
N ILE A 205 -3.15 27.92 30.41
CA ILE A 205 -2.15 28.20 29.38
C ILE A 205 -1.40 26.91 29.10
N TRP A 206 -1.24 26.57 27.81
CA TRP A 206 -0.41 25.45 27.35
C TRP A 206 0.83 25.97 26.63
N ILE A 207 2.01 25.60 27.14
CA ILE A 207 3.28 25.79 26.44
C ILE A 207 3.48 24.63 25.46
N PHE A 208 3.82 24.96 24.22
CA PHE A 208 3.94 24.04 23.08
C PHE A 208 2.71 23.11 22.92
N PRO A 209 1.55 23.65 22.51
CA PRO A 209 0.33 22.85 22.32
C PRO A 209 0.58 21.64 21.41
N ASN A 210 1.34 21.83 20.33
CA ASN A 210 1.59 20.84 19.27
C ASN A 210 2.67 19.81 19.61
N LEU A 211 3.27 19.83 20.81
CA LEU A 211 4.40 18.94 21.17
C LEU A 211 4.06 17.44 21.09
N PHE A 212 2.79 17.09 21.30
CA PHE A 212 2.27 15.72 21.25
C PHE A 212 1.29 15.51 20.09
N GLU A 213 1.18 16.46 19.16
CA GLU A 213 0.37 16.30 17.96
C GLU A 213 1.22 15.65 16.84
N ASP A 214 0.55 15.01 15.87
CA ASP A 214 1.18 14.32 14.74
C ASP A 214 1.77 15.33 13.71
N VAL A 215 2.64 16.22 14.17
CA VAL A 215 3.31 17.26 13.39
C VAL A 215 4.82 17.05 13.40
N GLY A 216 5.52 17.66 12.44
CA GLY A 216 6.98 17.53 12.36
C GLY A 216 7.68 18.13 13.58
N ILE A 217 8.90 17.68 13.88
CA ILE A 217 9.67 18.07 15.08
C ILE A 217 9.74 19.60 15.25
N ILE A 218 9.89 20.36 14.16
CA ILE A 218 9.97 21.84 14.20
C ILE A 218 8.58 22.46 14.46
N GLU A 219 7.54 21.89 13.87
CA GLU A 219 6.16 22.35 14.02
C GLU A 219 5.60 22.02 15.42
N SER A 220 6.14 21.01 16.09
CA SER A 220 5.85 20.69 17.49
C SER A 220 6.19 21.82 18.47
N PHE A 221 7.17 22.68 18.12
CA PHE A 221 7.63 23.79 18.97
C PHE A 221 7.03 25.16 18.59
N ILE A 222 6.10 25.20 17.64
CA ILE A 222 5.44 26.43 17.19
C ILE A 222 3.93 26.18 17.15
N PRO A 223 3.09 26.99 17.82
CA PRO A 223 3.39 28.18 18.61
C PRO A 223 4.01 27.86 19.99
N LEU A 224 4.75 28.80 20.57
CA LEU A 224 5.40 28.67 21.89
C LEU A 224 4.39 28.50 23.04
N TRP A 225 3.21 29.12 22.92
CA TRP A 225 2.14 29.04 23.91
C TRP A 225 0.77 29.18 23.23
N GLY A 226 -0.26 28.62 23.86
CA GLY A 226 -1.65 28.70 23.43
C GLY A 226 -2.59 28.61 24.64
N TRP A 227 -3.85 28.97 24.44
CA TRP A 227 -4.89 28.78 25.45
C TRP A 227 -5.54 27.41 25.29
N ASP A 228 -5.87 26.77 26.41
CA ASP A 228 -6.69 25.55 26.41
C ASP A 228 -8.12 25.93 25.99
N GLU A 229 -8.49 25.66 24.75
CA GLU A 229 -9.84 25.93 24.26
C GLU A 229 -10.84 25.05 25.02
N PRO A 230 -11.93 25.61 25.57
CA PRO A 230 -12.96 24.78 26.17
C PRO A 230 -13.50 23.85 25.09
N LYS A 231 -13.41 22.51 25.32
CA LYS A 231 -13.99 21.51 24.43
C LYS A 231 -15.43 21.90 24.12
N SER A 232 -15.65 22.50 22.94
CA SER A 232 -16.99 22.70 22.44
C SER A 232 -17.61 21.31 22.36
N LYS A 233 -18.71 21.12 23.08
CA LYS A 233 -19.48 19.88 22.99
C LYS A 233 -19.80 19.71 21.51
N LYS A 234 -19.16 18.74 20.84
CA LYS A 234 -19.58 18.31 19.51
C LYS A 234 -21.08 18.05 19.60
N PRO A 235 -21.96 18.79 18.90
CA PRO A 235 -23.32 18.32 18.75
C PRO A 235 -23.24 16.96 18.06
N ALA A 236 -23.88 15.97 18.70
CA ALA A 236 -23.98 14.62 18.19
C ALA A 236 -24.47 14.64 16.73
N ALA A 237 -23.87 13.76 15.92
CA ALA A 237 -24.26 13.53 14.55
C ALA A 237 -25.78 13.30 14.43
N VAL A 238 -26.46 14.15 13.68
CA VAL A 238 -27.78 13.83 13.12
C VAL A 238 -27.51 13.27 11.72
N THR A 239 -27.61 11.96 11.63
CA THR A 239 -27.81 11.24 10.36
C THR A 239 -29.21 11.56 9.86
N SER A 240 -29.33 12.19 8.70
CA SER A 240 -30.52 12.06 7.85
C SER A 240 -30.10 12.12 6.39
N ASN A 241 -30.04 10.93 5.77
CA ASN A 241 -30.16 10.76 4.34
C ASN A 241 -31.53 11.28 3.89
N THR A 242 -31.55 12.15 2.88
CA THR A 242 -32.54 12.07 1.78
C THR A 242 -31.87 12.52 0.48
N GLU A 243 -32.04 11.66 -0.52
CA GLU A 243 -31.71 11.71 -1.94
C GLU A 243 -31.82 13.06 -2.68
N GLN A 244 -30.78 13.31 -3.49
CA GLN A 244 -30.78 13.60 -4.95
C GLN A 244 -31.75 14.62 -5.58
N SER A 245 -31.17 15.64 -6.21
CA SER A 245 -31.37 16.05 -7.63
C SER A 245 -30.21 17.03 -7.97
N VAL A 246 -29.19 16.74 -8.80
CA VAL A 246 -29.11 16.79 -10.29
C VAL A 246 -29.99 17.93 -10.82
N THR A 247 -29.59 19.00 -11.49
CA THR A 247 -28.54 19.42 -12.46
C THR A 247 -28.65 20.97 -12.47
N ASP A 248 -27.63 21.80 -12.66
CA ASP A 248 -27.13 22.18 -13.98
C ASP A 248 -25.90 23.10 -13.88
N THR A 249 -24.85 22.63 -14.53
CA THR A 249 -23.92 23.29 -15.46
C THR A 249 -23.90 24.83 -15.63
N THR A 250 -22.66 25.33 -15.73
CA THR A 250 -22.18 26.32 -16.73
C THR A 250 -22.03 27.78 -16.29
N THR A 251 -20.75 28.13 -16.05
CA THR A 251 -19.98 29.15 -16.80
C THR A 251 -20.55 30.58 -16.90
N THR A 252 -19.84 31.50 -16.24
CA THR A 252 -19.77 32.92 -16.61
C THR A 252 -19.03 33.10 -17.94
N PRO A 253 -19.61 33.85 -18.89
CA PRO A 253 -18.93 34.98 -19.51
C PRO A 253 -19.81 36.23 -19.35
N SER A 254 -19.26 37.33 -18.83
CA SER A 254 -18.59 38.38 -19.60
C SER A 254 -19.50 39.11 -20.58
N ALA A 255 -19.64 40.41 -20.29
CA ALA A 255 -19.82 41.53 -21.22
C ALA A 255 -21.24 41.86 -21.76
N GLU A 256 -21.61 43.11 -21.47
CA GLU A 256 -21.98 44.12 -22.46
C GLU A 256 -23.48 44.41 -22.74
N LYS A 257 -23.88 45.59 -22.25
CA LYS A 257 -24.69 46.65 -22.89
C LYS A 257 -26.24 46.55 -23.00
N VAL A 258 -26.84 47.65 -22.51
CA VAL A 258 -27.68 48.62 -23.27
C VAL A 258 -29.21 48.48 -23.22
N THR A 259 -29.79 49.57 -22.69
CA THR A 259 -31.10 50.20 -22.99
C THR A 259 -32.35 49.44 -22.59
N THR A 260 -33.46 50.03 -22.18
CA THR A 260 -33.92 51.42 -21.97
C THR A 260 -35.32 51.28 -21.39
N ASN A 261 -35.68 52.19 -20.47
CA ASN A 261 -36.99 52.76 -20.14
C ASN A 261 -38.28 51.97 -20.45
N LYS A 262 -39.25 51.97 -19.51
CA LYS A 262 -40.27 53.04 -19.42
C LYS A 262 -41.33 52.75 -18.34
N ASP A 263 -41.44 53.70 -17.42
CA ASP A 263 -42.60 54.23 -16.68
C ASP A 263 -43.91 53.40 -16.61
N ASP A 264 -44.30 53.07 -15.38
CA ASP A 264 -45.55 53.51 -14.71
C ASP A 264 -45.31 53.55 -13.18
#